data_AF-A0A2V9XYC0-F1
#
_entry.id   AF-A0A2V9XYC0-F1
#
_cell.length_a   1.000
_cell.length_b   1.000
_cell.length_c   1.000
_cell.angle_alpha   90.00
_cell.angle_beta   90.00
_cell.angle_gamma   90.00
#
_symmetry.space_group_name_H-M   'P 1'
#
loop_
_entity.id
_entity.type
_entity.pdbx_description
1 polymer ?
#
loop_
_entity_poly.entity_id
_entity_poly.type
_entity_poly.pdbx_seq_one_letter_code
_entity_poly.pdbx_strand_id
1 'polypeptide(L)'
;MDSAQLGEVVLAGQVQDLPLNGRNFVALTQLQPGVAAARSYDAVGKGLKGGVDFAVNGNSMDNNLFLVDGANNNDVGSNRTILVYPSIESIQEFKMLRNAYGPEYGQASGAIVNIVTKNGTNDWHGGFFYSGRNDALNAYDWFASRQATQDRLANVMHPSTGSIYSNPNQDKPILRRNDF
;
A
#
# COMPACT_ATOMS: atom_id res chain seq x y z
N MET A 1 34.81 -9.72 8.53
CA MET A 1 34.17 -9.62 7.21
C MET A 1 32.75 -9.16 7.48
N ASP A 2 32.56 -7.85 7.64
CA ASP A 2 31.21 -7.29 7.82
C ASP A 2 30.60 -7.14 6.43
N SER A 3 29.52 -7.87 6.17
CA SER A 3 28.72 -7.67 4.97
C SER A 3 28.10 -6.26 5.04
N ALA A 4 28.41 -5.41 4.07
CA ALA A 4 27.84 -4.06 3.93
C ALA A 4 26.36 -4.12 3.50
N GLN A 5 25.53 -4.75 4.31
CA GLN A 5 24.10 -4.90 4.06
C GLN A 5 23.38 -3.64 4.54
N LEU A 6 23.06 -2.74 3.61
CA LEU A 6 22.19 -1.59 3.87
C LEU A 6 20.74 -2.07 3.90
N GLY A 7 20.28 -2.44 5.09
CA GLY A 7 18.89 -2.76 5.37
C GLY A 7 18.44 -2.12 6.67
N GLU A 8 17.19 -1.66 6.71
CA GLU A 8 16.56 -1.18 7.94
C GLU A 8 15.59 -2.23 8.45
N VAL A 9 15.59 -2.41 9.76
CA VAL A 9 14.67 -3.27 10.49
C VAL A 9 13.77 -2.36 11.31
N VAL A 10 12.48 -2.41 11.03
CA VAL A 10 11.45 -1.71 11.80
C VAL A 10 10.74 -2.75 12.66
N LEU A 11 10.83 -2.60 13.98
CA LEU A 11 10.28 -3.55 14.95
C LEU A 11 8.77 -3.31 15.18
N ALA A 12 8.04 -4.35 15.60
CA ALA A 12 6.59 -4.31 15.82
C ALA A 12 6.05 -3.07 16.54
N GLY A 13 6.73 -2.58 17.59
CA GLY A 13 6.31 -1.38 18.32
C GLY A 13 6.30 -0.14 17.42
N GLN A 14 7.36 0.04 16.63
CA GLN A 14 7.49 1.18 15.71
C GLN A 14 6.48 1.10 14.56
N VAL A 15 6.14 -0.11 14.09
CA VAL A 15 5.09 -0.33 13.07
C VAL A 15 3.71 0.08 13.60
N GLN A 16 3.44 -0.16 14.88
CA GLN A 16 2.15 0.15 15.53
C GLN A 16 2.00 1.63 15.90
N ASP A 17 3.11 2.28 16.26
CA ASP A 17 3.11 3.68 16.70
C ASP A 17 3.02 4.67 15.53
N LEU A 18 3.27 4.22 14.30
CA LEU A 18 3.17 5.05 13.11
C LEU A 18 1.70 5.18 12.65
N PRO A 19 1.22 6.41 12.37
CA PRO A 19 -0.11 6.62 11.83
C PRO A 19 -0.17 6.15 10.37
N LEU A 20 -0.32 4.85 10.16
CA LEU A 20 -0.41 4.24 8.85
C LEU A 20 -1.82 4.40 8.28
N ASN A 21 -1.94 5.22 7.25
CA ASN A 21 -3.18 5.35 6.50
C ASN A 21 -3.58 3.98 5.91
N GLY A 22 -4.84 3.56 6.12
CA GLY A 22 -5.34 2.25 5.65
C GLY A 22 -4.76 1.03 6.39
N ARG A 23 -3.95 1.23 7.44
CA ARG A 23 -3.29 0.16 8.20
C ARG A 23 -2.57 -0.83 7.28
N ASN A 24 -1.75 -0.27 6.39
CA ASN A 24 -1.00 -0.99 5.40
C ASN A 24 0.50 -0.83 5.67
N PHE A 25 1.20 -1.93 5.92
CA PHE A 25 2.64 -1.91 6.20
C PHE A 25 3.47 -1.45 5.00
N VAL A 26 2.91 -1.48 3.78
CA VAL A 26 3.62 -1.04 2.57
C VAL A 26 4.02 0.44 2.67
N ALA A 27 3.31 1.26 3.45
CA ALA A 27 3.69 2.65 3.73
C ALA A 27 5.06 2.77 4.43
N LEU A 28 5.51 1.74 5.16
CA LEU A 28 6.81 1.72 5.81
C LEU A 28 7.98 1.71 4.81
N THR A 29 7.76 1.22 3.58
CA THR A 29 8.80 1.24 2.55
C THR A 29 9.21 2.67 2.20
N GLN A 30 8.29 3.64 2.33
CA GLN A 30 8.56 5.06 2.02
C GLN A 30 9.41 5.76 3.07
N LEU A 31 9.57 5.16 4.26
CA LEU A 31 10.46 5.69 5.29
C LEU A 31 11.93 5.38 5.00
N GLN A 32 12.19 4.52 4.02
CA GLN A 32 13.52 4.07 3.67
C GLN A 32 14.20 5.02 2.69
N PRO A 33 15.50 5.31 2.88
CA PRO A 33 16.24 6.16 1.95
C PRO A 33 16.39 5.46 0.59
N GLY A 34 16.34 6.26 -0.47
CA GLY A 34 16.45 5.75 -1.85
C GLY A 34 15.18 5.07 -2.37
N VAL A 35 14.06 5.12 -1.63
CA VAL A 35 12.75 4.69 -2.11
C VAL A 35 12.01 5.87 -2.73
N ALA A 36 11.42 5.65 -3.90
CA ALA A 36 10.61 6.65 -4.59
C ALA A 36 9.29 6.03 -5.06
N ALA A 37 8.16 6.50 -4.54
CA ALA A 37 6.83 6.08 -4.98
C ALA A 37 6.53 6.51 -6.43
N ALA A 38 5.97 5.60 -7.23
CA ALA A 38 5.39 5.93 -8.53
C ALA A 38 4.02 6.59 -8.36
N ARG A 39 3.49 7.19 -9.44
CA ARG A 39 2.15 7.80 -9.43
C ARG A 39 1.02 6.79 -9.14
N SER A 40 1.26 5.51 -9.41
CA SER A 40 0.31 4.41 -9.17
C SER A 40 0.48 3.74 -7.80
N TYR A 41 1.43 4.21 -6.97
CA TYR A 41 1.59 3.74 -5.61
C TYR A 41 0.34 4.03 -4.78
N ASP A 42 -0.20 3.01 -4.14
CA ASP A 42 -1.36 3.10 -3.26
C ASP A 42 -1.07 2.41 -1.93
N ALA A 43 -0.86 3.23 -0.90
CA ALA A 43 -0.66 2.77 0.48
C ALA A 43 -1.97 2.44 1.21
N VAL A 44 -3.14 2.66 0.62
CA VAL A 44 -4.45 2.42 1.26
C VAL A 44 -5.12 1.19 0.68
N GLY A 45 -5.15 1.07 -0.64
CA GLY A 45 -5.64 -0.10 -1.35
C GLY A 45 -4.84 -1.36 -1.02
N LYS A 46 -5.48 -2.53 -1.18
CA LYS A 46 -4.88 -3.84 -0.95
C LYS A 46 -5.17 -4.77 -2.12
N GLY A 47 -4.28 -5.75 -2.31
CA GLY A 47 -4.37 -6.73 -3.39
C GLY A 47 -4.33 -6.07 -4.76
N LEU A 48 -5.12 -6.58 -5.70
CA LEU A 48 -5.21 -6.06 -7.07
C LEU A 48 -5.75 -4.62 -7.16
N LYS A 49 -6.28 -4.07 -6.07
CA LYS A 49 -6.82 -2.69 -6.02
C LYS A 49 -5.79 -1.66 -5.56
N GLY A 50 -4.64 -2.07 -5.04
CA GLY A 50 -3.60 -1.17 -4.55
C GLY A 50 -2.21 -1.59 -5.03
N GLY A 51 -1.61 -0.78 -5.90
CA GLY A 51 -0.26 -1.01 -6.41
C GLY A 51 0.78 -0.66 -5.38
N VAL A 52 1.77 -1.52 -5.17
CA VAL A 52 2.91 -1.25 -4.26
C VAL A 52 4.06 -0.54 -4.99
N ASP A 53 3.73 0.17 -6.06
CA ASP A 53 4.66 0.65 -7.09
C ASP A 53 5.68 1.68 -6.57
N PHE A 54 6.86 1.22 -6.16
CA PHE A 54 7.98 2.10 -5.81
C PHE A 54 9.29 1.64 -6.43
N ALA A 55 10.14 2.58 -6.80
CA ALA A 55 11.51 2.31 -7.21
C ALA A 55 12.45 2.34 -6.00
N VAL A 56 13.51 1.54 -6.04
CA VAL A 56 14.57 1.54 -5.02
C VAL A 56 15.91 1.75 -5.70
N ASN A 57 16.62 2.81 -5.32
CA ASN A 57 17.93 3.18 -5.87
C ASN A 57 17.95 3.25 -7.42
N GLY A 58 16.82 3.63 -8.04
CA GLY A 58 16.68 3.73 -9.49
C GLY A 58 16.31 2.43 -10.23
N ASN A 59 16.14 1.31 -9.53
CA ASN A 59 15.67 0.06 -10.13
C ASN A 59 14.19 0.12 -10.51
N SER A 60 13.79 -0.76 -11.43
CA SER A 60 12.38 -0.93 -11.80
C SER A 60 11.51 -1.28 -10.59
N MET A 61 10.32 -0.70 -10.53
CA MET A 61 9.34 -0.96 -9.47
C MET A 61 8.82 -2.40 -9.46
N ASP A 62 8.89 -3.09 -10.60
CA ASP A 62 8.50 -4.50 -10.75
C ASP A 62 9.63 -5.45 -10.30
N ASN A 63 10.74 -4.92 -9.77
CA ASN A 63 11.89 -5.73 -9.33
C ASN A 63 12.02 -5.79 -7.80
N ASN A 64 10.95 -5.45 -7.09
CA ASN A 64 10.88 -5.60 -5.64
C ASN A 64 10.25 -6.95 -5.29
N LEU A 65 10.87 -7.67 -4.35
CA LEU A 65 10.39 -8.93 -3.83
C LEU A 65 9.77 -8.72 -2.45
N PHE A 66 8.51 -9.10 -2.29
CA PHE A 66 7.82 -9.12 -1.02
C PHE A 66 7.75 -10.55 -0.51
N LEU A 67 8.10 -10.72 0.75
CA LEU A 67 8.06 -11.98 1.46
C LEU A 67 7.16 -11.84 2.69
N VAL A 68 6.36 -12.87 2.96
CA VAL A 68 5.67 -13.04 4.24
C VAL A 68 6.14 -14.36 4.81
N ASP A 69 6.79 -14.32 5.97
CA ASP A 69 7.38 -15.48 6.64
C ASP A 69 8.31 -16.29 5.71
N GLY A 70 9.03 -15.59 4.81
CA GLY A 70 9.94 -16.16 3.83
C GLY A 70 9.29 -16.67 2.54
N ALA A 71 7.96 -16.70 2.44
CA ALA A 71 7.25 -17.09 1.22
C ALA A 71 7.04 -15.89 0.29
N ASN A 72 7.19 -16.09 -1.03
CA ASN A 72 6.93 -15.06 -2.03
C ASN A 72 5.47 -14.59 -1.99
N ASN A 73 5.28 -13.28 -1.86
CA ASN A 73 4.00 -12.63 -1.70
C ASN A 73 3.62 -11.72 -2.89
N ASN A 74 4.47 -11.61 -3.91
CA ASN A 74 4.14 -10.84 -5.10
C ASN A 74 3.06 -11.56 -5.93
N ASP A 75 2.20 -10.78 -6.57
CA ASP A 75 1.44 -11.24 -7.73
C ASP A 75 2.39 -11.48 -8.92
N VAL A 76 2.55 -12.73 -9.34
CA VAL A 76 3.46 -13.11 -10.43
C VAL A 76 3.03 -12.62 -11.82
N GLY A 77 1.79 -12.14 -11.99
CA GLY A 77 1.34 -11.58 -13.27
C GLY A 77 1.98 -10.23 -13.57
N SER A 78 1.86 -9.29 -12.63
CA SER A 78 2.37 -7.92 -12.79
C SER A 78 3.66 -7.65 -12.02
N ASN A 79 3.92 -8.41 -10.95
CA ASN A 79 4.91 -8.16 -9.91
C ASN A 79 4.77 -6.78 -9.20
N ARG A 80 3.60 -6.16 -9.34
CA ARG A 80 3.27 -4.78 -8.89
C ARG A 80 2.26 -4.71 -7.76
N THR A 81 1.68 -5.85 -7.42
CA THR A 81 0.75 -6.00 -6.30
C THR A 81 1.21 -7.16 -5.43
N ILE A 82 0.71 -7.22 -4.20
CA ILE A 82 1.00 -8.29 -3.26
C ILE A 82 -0.28 -8.99 -2.82
N LEU A 83 -0.18 -10.26 -2.46
CA LEU A 83 -1.33 -11.15 -2.28
C LEU A 83 -1.86 -11.13 -0.84
N VAL A 84 -0.95 -11.20 0.13
CA VAL A 84 -1.24 -11.30 1.56
C VAL A 84 -0.86 -10.01 2.26
N TYR A 85 -1.78 -9.51 3.10
CA TYR A 85 -1.56 -8.35 3.96
C TYR A 85 -1.81 -8.74 5.42
N PRO A 86 -0.78 -9.19 6.16
CA PRO A 86 -0.90 -9.39 7.60
C PRO A 86 -1.38 -8.12 8.29
N SER A 87 -2.11 -8.26 9.39
CA SER A 87 -2.48 -7.09 10.19
C SER A 87 -1.22 -6.51 10.84
N ILE A 88 -1.18 -5.18 11.04
CA ILE A 88 -0.07 -4.52 11.72
C ILE A 88 0.16 -5.13 13.12
N GLU A 89 -0.92 -5.55 13.80
CA GLU A 89 -0.87 -6.23 15.08
C GLU A 89 -0.19 -7.60 15.04
N SER A 90 -0.31 -8.32 13.92
CA SER A 90 0.29 -9.63 13.75
C SER A 90 1.74 -9.56 13.26
N ILE A 91 2.23 -8.39 12.84
CA ILE A 91 3.62 -8.20 12.39
C ILE A 91 4.54 -8.12 13.61
N GLN A 92 5.57 -8.97 13.61
CA GLN A 92 6.67 -8.93 14.58
C GLN A 92 7.81 -8.05 14.07
N GLU A 93 8.14 -8.18 12.78
CA GLU A 93 9.25 -7.45 12.17
C GLU A 93 8.93 -7.08 10.72
N PHE A 94 9.26 -5.85 10.35
CA PHE A 94 9.36 -5.40 8.97
C PHE A 94 10.84 -5.20 8.64
N LYS A 95 11.34 -5.87 7.61
CA LYS A 95 12.73 -5.75 7.18
C LYS A 95 12.80 -5.42 5.70
N MET A 96 13.48 -4.34 5.35
CA MET A 96 13.71 -3.96 3.96
C MET A 96 15.21 -3.95 3.64
N LEU A 97 15.61 -4.82 2.71
CA LEU A 97 16.97 -4.90 2.19
C LEU A 97 17.00 -4.21 0.83
N ARG A 98 17.83 -3.16 0.69
CA ARG A 98 17.87 -2.32 -0.52
C ARG A 98 19.14 -2.49 -1.35
N ASN A 99 20.16 -3.14 -0.81
CA ASN A 99 21.44 -3.44 -1.46
C ASN A 99 22.07 -4.69 -0.81
N ALA A 100 23.01 -5.33 -1.52
CA ALA A 100 23.89 -6.39 -1.00
C ALA A 100 23.17 -7.55 -0.29
N TYR A 101 22.08 -8.04 -0.86
CA TYR A 101 21.40 -9.28 -0.47
C TYR A 101 21.95 -10.48 -1.25
N GLY A 102 21.86 -11.68 -0.67
CA GLY A 102 22.43 -12.90 -1.25
C GLY A 102 21.69 -13.40 -2.50
N PRO A 103 22.32 -14.28 -3.29
CA PRO A 103 21.78 -14.80 -4.55
C PRO A 103 20.50 -15.64 -4.39
N GLU A 104 20.16 -16.05 -3.17
CA GLU A 104 18.91 -16.74 -2.84
C GLU A 104 17.65 -15.91 -3.18
N TYR A 105 17.79 -14.61 -3.37
CA TYR A 105 16.71 -13.69 -3.73
C TYR A 105 16.75 -13.24 -5.19
N GLY A 106 17.22 -14.08 -6.11
CA GLY A 106 17.52 -13.73 -7.52
C GLY A 106 16.41 -13.08 -8.35
N GLN A 107 15.16 -13.03 -7.89
CA GLN A 107 14.07 -12.27 -8.52
C GLN A 107 14.11 -10.76 -8.16
N ALA A 108 14.76 -10.38 -7.07
CA ALA A 108 14.86 -8.99 -6.62
C ALA A 108 16.11 -8.35 -7.23
N SER A 109 15.95 -7.21 -7.92
CA SER A 109 17.06 -6.29 -8.22
C SER A 109 16.85 -4.90 -7.62
N GLY A 110 15.63 -4.58 -7.16
CA GLY A 110 15.33 -3.39 -6.37
C GLY A 110 15.55 -3.63 -4.88
N ALA A 111 14.51 -4.10 -4.20
CA ALA A 111 14.57 -4.43 -2.78
C ALA A 111 13.90 -5.76 -2.44
N ILE A 112 14.26 -6.30 -1.28
CA ILE A 112 13.52 -7.38 -0.62
C ILE A 112 12.84 -6.79 0.60
N VAL A 113 11.53 -6.92 0.66
CA VAL A 113 10.70 -6.53 1.80
C VAL A 113 10.21 -7.81 2.46
N ASN A 114 10.74 -8.14 3.63
CA ASN A 114 10.35 -9.32 4.38
C ASN A 114 9.51 -8.92 5.59
N ILE A 115 8.32 -9.53 5.68
CA ILE A 115 7.39 -9.37 6.78
C ILE A 115 7.43 -10.65 7.61
N VAL A 116 7.79 -10.53 8.88
CA VAL A 116 7.76 -11.64 9.83
C VAL A 116 6.55 -11.45 10.73
N THR A 117 5.67 -12.44 10.75
CA THR A 117 4.52 -12.47 11.66
C THR A 117 4.93 -12.99 13.04
N LYS A 118 4.16 -12.62 14.06
CA LYS A 118 4.37 -13.09 15.43
C LYS A 118 4.19 -14.60 15.50
N ASN A 119 5.13 -15.30 16.12
CA ASN A 119 5.03 -16.73 16.36
C ASN A 119 4.27 -17.06 17.66
N GLY A 120 3.72 -18.27 17.73
CA GLY A 120 3.13 -18.80 18.95
C GLY A 120 4.22 -19.21 19.95
N THR A 121 3.92 -19.08 21.24
CA THR A 121 4.76 -19.63 22.32
C THR A 121 4.03 -20.80 22.97
N ASN A 122 4.72 -21.57 23.81
CA ASN A 122 4.09 -22.65 24.58
C ASN A 122 3.09 -22.13 25.64
N ASP A 123 3.20 -20.86 26.02
CA ASP A 123 2.25 -20.20 26.90
C ASP A 123 1.07 -19.59 26.11
N TRP A 124 -0.11 -19.55 26.75
CA TRP A 124 -1.31 -19.01 26.14
C TRP A 124 -1.24 -17.48 26.02
N HIS A 125 -1.41 -16.96 24.81
CA HIS A 125 -1.49 -15.53 24.54
C HIS A 125 -2.44 -15.24 23.37
N GLY A 126 -2.92 -14.00 23.33
CA GLY A 126 -3.80 -13.50 22.28
C GLY A 126 -4.01 -12.00 22.43
N GLY A 127 -4.43 -11.36 21.35
CA GLY A 127 -4.73 -9.93 21.33
C GLY A 127 -5.98 -9.64 20.53
N PHE A 128 -6.68 -8.58 20.90
CA PHE A 128 -7.81 -8.03 20.15
C PHE A 128 -7.47 -6.60 19.73
N PHE A 129 -7.88 -6.22 18.52
CA PHE A 129 -7.70 -4.86 18.04
C PHE A 129 -8.93 -4.39 17.28
N TYR A 130 -9.17 -3.08 17.31
CA TYR A 130 -10.22 -2.42 16.55
C TYR A 130 -9.66 -1.19 15.86
N SER A 131 -10.05 -1.00 14.61
CA SER A 131 -9.73 0.19 13.81
C SER A 131 -10.96 0.65 13.05
N GLY A 132 -11.42 1.87 13.33
CA GLY A 132 -12.52 2.51 12.61
C GLY A 132 -12.07 3.82 11.99
N ARG A 133 -12.33 4.00 10.70
CA ARG A 133 -12.23 5.30 10.02
C ARG A 133 -13.61 5.67 9.48
N ASN A 134 -14.02 6.92 9.69
CA ASN A 134 -15.30 7.42 9.21
C ASN A 134 -15.07 8.65 8.34
N ASP A 135 -15.61 8.64 7.12
CA ASP A 135 -15.49 9.74 6.17
C ASP A 135 -16.17 11.02 6.65
N ALA A 136 -17.18 10.93 7.50
CA ALA A 136 -17.82 12.09 8.13
C ALA A 136 -16.90 12.85 9.10
N LEU A 137 -15.80 12.22 9.53
CA LEU A 137 -14.79 12.83 10.40
C LEU A 137 -13.55 13.29 9.63
N ASN A 138 -13.46 12.99 8.33
CA ASN A 138 -12.35 13.45 7.50
C ASN A 138 -12.54 14.95 7.20
N ALA A 139 -11.48 15.75 7.39
CA ALA A 139 -11.50 17.15 6.97
C ALA A 139 -11.59 17.26 5.44
N TYR A 140 -12.37 18.22 4.95
CA TYR A 140 -12.46 18.50 3.52
C TYR A 140 -11.15 19.07 2.99
N ASP A 141 -10.70 18.56 1.84
CA ASP A 141 -9.56 19.12 1.12
C ASP A 141 -9.91 20.53 0.62
N TRP A 142 -9.17 21.53 1.12
CA TRP A 142 -9.36 22.93 0.77
C TRP A 142 -9.25 23.18 -0.74
N PHE A 143 -8.40 22.42 -1.44
CA PHE A 143 -8.20 22.57 -2.88
C PHE A 143 -9.31 21.91 -3.70
N ALA A 144 -9.85 20.78 -3.25
CA ALA A 144 -11.01 20.14 -3.87
C ALA A 144 -12.27 21.01 -3.76
N SER A 145 -12.43 21.73 -2.64
CA SER A 145 -13.58 22.61 -2.40
C SER A 145 -13.64 23.82 -3.36
N ARG A 146 -12.47 24.34 -3.77
CA ARG A 146 -12.36 25.46 -4.72
C ARG A 146 -12.62 25.02 -6.16
N GLN A 147 -12.16 23.84 -6.56
CA GLN A 147 -12.41 23.28 -7.89
C GLN A 147 -13.92 23.03 -8.08
N ALA A 148 -14.58 22.43 -7.10
CA ALA A 148 -16.03 22.20 -7.11
C ALA A 148 -16.86 23.50 -7.11
N THR A 149 -16.29 24.59 -6.59
CA THR A 149 -16.91 25.93 -6.66
C THR A 149 -16.65 26.57 -8.01
N GLN A 150 -15.43 26.46 -8.57
CA GLN A 150 -15.08 26.98 -9.89
C GLN A 150 -15.85 26.30 -11.02
N ASP A 151 -16.03 24.98 -10.97
CA ASP A 151 -16.80 24.23 -12.00
C ASP A 151 -18.28 24.60 -11.97
N ARG A 152 -18.84 24.88 -10.76
CA ARG A 152 -20.20 25.41 -10.63
C ARG A 152 -20.33 26.83 -11.16
N LEU A 153 -19.32 27.68 -10.96
CA LEU A 153 -19.34 29.05 -11.48
C LEU A 153 -19.09 29.10 -12.99
N ALA A 154 -18.27 28.21 -13.54
CA ALA A 154 -18.01 28.09 -14.97
C ALA A 154 -19.26 27.65 -15.75
N ASN A 155 -20.02 26.68 -15.21
CA ASN A 155 -21.31 26.27 -15.79
C ASN A 155 -22.41 27.35 -15.71
N VAL A 156 -22.31 28.30 -14.77
CA VAL A 156 -23.26 29.41 -14.64
C VAL A 156 -22.90 30.59 -15.55
N MET A 157 -21.62 30.75 -15.91
CA MET A 157 -21.13 31.92 -16.66
C MET A 157 -21.19 31.78 -18.19
N HIS A 158 -21.35 30.57 -18.76
CA HIS A 158 -21.53 30.38 -20.21
C HIS A 158 -22.61 29.33 -20.54
N PRO A 159 -23.86 29.74 -20.79
CA PRO A 159 -24.90 28.83 -21.25
C PRO A 159 -25.01 28.85 -22.78
N SER A 160 -24.08 28.23 -23.53
CA SER A 160 -24.39 27.78 -24.91
C SER A 160 -23.34 26.86 -25.54
N THR A 161 -23.88 25.88 -26.28
CA THR A 161 -23.27 25.01 -27.31
C THR A 161 -22.43 23.80 -26.88
N GLY A 162 -23.13 22.65 -26.75
CA GLY A 162 -22.77 21.46 -27.51
C GLY A 162 -21.95 20.36 -26.81
N SER A 163 -22.58 19.18 -26.69
CA SER A 163 -21.99 17.86 -26.41
C SER A 163 -21.51 17.56 -24.99
N ILE A 164 -22.46 17.32 -24.09
CA ILE A 164 -22.26 16.45 -22.93
C ILE A 164 -22.55 15.00 -23.32
N TYR A 165 -21.50 14.25 -23.65
CA TYR A 165 -21.59 12.79 -23.59
C TYR A 165 -21.88 12.41 -22.13
N SER A 166 -23.12 12.03 -21.88
CA SER A 166 -23.53 11.39 -20.64
C SER A 166 -23.07 9.93 -20.65
N ASN A 167 -22.28 9.53 -19.64
CA ASN A 167 -22.50 8.22 -19.02
C ASN A 167 -22.30 8.29 -17.50
N PRO A 168 -23.36 8.61 -16.73
CA PRO A 168 -23.34 8.63 -15.26
C PRO A 168 -23.49 7.23 -14.62
N ASN A 169 -23.05 6.15 -15.30
CA ASN A 169 -23.46 4.79 -14.95
C ASN A 169 -22.30 3.80 -14.65
N GLN A 170 -21.23 4.23 -13.97
CA GLN A 170 -20.18 3.28 -13.51
C GLN A 170 -19.98 3.18 -11.99
N ASP A 171 -20.60 4.06 -11.18
CA ASP A 171 -20.49 3.98 -9.70
C ASP A 171 -21.82 3.63 -9.02
N LYS A 172 -22.33 2.41 -9.26
CA LYS A 172 -23.31 1.78 -8.37
C LYS A 172 -22.79 0.43 -7.88
N PRO A 173 -22.97 0.09 -6.59
CA PRO A 173 -22.46 -1.15 -6.02
C PRO A 173 -23.21 -2.36 -6.59
N ILE A 174 -22.44 -3.35 -7.07
CA ILE A 174 -22.94 -4.61 -7.61
C ILE A 174 -23.42 -5.49 -6.46
N LEU A 175 -24.71 -5.41 -6.11
CA LEU A 175 -25.35 -6.39 -5.24
C LEU A 175 -25.58 -7.67 -6.05
N ARG A 176 -24.70 -8.67 -5.87
CA ARG A 176 -25.00 -10.04 -6.33
C ARG A 176 -26.06 -10.64 -5.41
N ARG A 177 -27.27 -10.83 -5.95
CA ARG A 177 -28.25 -11.75 -5.37
C ARG A 177 -28.05 -13.11 -6.05
N ASN A 178 -27.56 -14.08 -5.28
CA ASN A 178 -27.76 -15.49 -5.59
C ASN A 178 -29.26 -15.78 -5.50
N ASP A 179 -29.79 -16.57 -6.43
CA ASP A 179 -30.88 -17.52 -6.21
C ASP A 179 -30.94 -18.49 -7.43
N PHE A 180 -30.63 -19.76 -7.14
CA PHE A 180 -30.78 -21.04 -7.87
C PHE A 180 -30.35 -21.18 -9.34
#